data_AF-A0A4Q3RUB4-F1
#
_entry.id   AF-A0A4Q3RUB4-F1
#
_cell.length_a   1.000
_cell.length_b   1.000
_cell.length_c   1.000
_cell.angle_alpha   90.00
_cell.angle_beta   90.00
_cell.angle_gamma   90.00
#
_symmetry.space_group_name_H-M   'P 1'
#
loop_
_entity.id
_entity.type
_entity.pdbx_description
1 polymer ?
#
loop_
_entity_poly.entity_id
_entity_poly.type
_entity_poly.pdbx_seq_one_letter_code
_entity_poly.pdbx_strand_id
1 'polypeptide(L)'
;MKKRTLVGLLVLAVVVVGGYAGFQHFKIYLPGIIGRLKNPIGPNQPVTWARGPAGAPAGPRPPNIVLIVADDMGINDTTATGTGVAGKVATPHIDSIAKSGVRFANGYAANATCSPSRAAMMTGRYPTRFGFEFTAAPVSFSREVSHAADGPVKPIFYK
;
A
#
# COMPACT_ATOMS: atom_id res chain seq x y z
N MET A 1 -20.34 24.22 -49.92
CA MET A 1 -20.87 23.97 -48.55
C MET A 1 -21.34 25.27 -47.94
N LYS A 2 -22.54 25.34 -47.35
CA LYS A 2 -23.05 26.56 -46.69
C LYS A 2 -22.19 26.84 -45.44
N LYS A 3 -21.78 28.09 -45.20
CA LYS A 3 -20.91 28.49 -44.06
C LYS A 3 -21.39 27.92 -42.70
N ARG A 4 -22.71 27.80 -42.49
CA ARG A 4 -23.32 27.21 -41.29
C ARG A 4 -22.97 25.73 -41.08
N THR A 5 -22.87 24.96 -42.16
CA THR A 5 -22.50 23.54 -42.11
C THR A 5 -21.02 23.36 -41.73
N LEU A 6 -20.15 24.24 -42.22
CA LEU A 6 -18.72 24.24 -41.88
C LEU A 6 -18.50 24.56 -40.39
N VAL A 7 -19.18 25.58 -39.87
CA VAL A 7 -19.12 25.95 -38.45
C VAL A 7 -19.64 24.80 -37.58
N GLY A 8 -20.75 24.17 -37.95
CA GLY A 8 -21.28 23.01 -37.23
C GLY A 8 -20.29 21.83 -37.16
N LEU A 9 -19.61 21.52 -38.27
CA LEU A 9 -18.58 20.48 -38.30
C LEU A 9 -17.35 20.83 -37.45
N LEU A 10 -16.94 22.10 -37.44
CA LEU A 10 -15.78 22.55 -36.68
C LEU A 10 -16.05 22.51 -35.17
N VAL A 11 -17.26 22.92 -34.74
CA VAL A 11 -17.70 22.78 -33.34
C VAL A 11 -17.75 21.30 -32.95
N LEU A 12 -18.32 20.43 -33.79
CA LEU A 12 -18.36 19.01 -33.53
C LEU A 12 -16.95 18.42 -33.39
N ALA A 13 -16.02 18.80 -34.27
CA ALA A 13 -14.64 18.35 -34.20
C ALA A 13 -13.95 18.80 -32.90
N VAL A 14 -14.15 20.04 -32.46
CA VAL A 14 -13.59 20.54 -31.20
C VAL A 14 -14.17 19.78 -30.00
N VAL A 15 -15.47 19.51 -29.97
CA VAL A 15 -16.11 18.73 -28.89
C VAL A 15 -15.59 17.30 -28.86
N VAL A 16 -15.46 16.65 -30.01
CA VAL A 16 -14.98 15.27 -30.09
C VAL A 16 -13.51 15.17 -29.70
N VAL A 17 -12.65 16.06 -30.22
CA VAL A 17 -11.21 16.07 -29.92
C VAL A 17 -10.96 16.46 -28.46
N GLY A 18 -11.64 17.51 -27.97
CA GLY A 18 -11.55 17.93 -26.57
C GLY A 18 -12.08 16.86 -25.61
N GLY A 19 -13.20 16.23 -25.94
CA GLY A 19 -13.77 15.13 -25.17
C GLY A 19 -12.85 13.91 -25.14
N TYR A 20 -12.23 13.55 -26.27
CA TYR A 20 -11.26 12.46 -26.35
C TYR A 20 -9.99 12.75 -25.54
N ALA A 21 -9.42 13.95 -25.67
CA ALA A 21 -8.24 14.37 -24.90
C ALA A 21 -8.53 14.37 -23.40
N GLY A 22 -9.69 14.91 -22.99
CA GLY A 22 -10.16 14.87 -21.61
C GLY A 22 -10.33 13.44 -21.11
N PHE A 23 -10.98 12.57 -21.88
CA PHE A 23 -11.13 11.17 -21.52
C PHE A 23 -9.78 10.47 -21.34
N GLN A 24 -8.82 10.67 -22.24
CA GLN A 24 -7.48 10.08 -22.12
C GLN A 24 -6.74 10.57 -20.89
N HIS A 25 -6.89 11.85 -20.53
CA HIS A 25 -6.26 12.42 -19.34
C HIS A 25 -6.92 11.90 -18.04
N PHE A 26 -8.24 11.74 -18.02
CA PHE A 26 -8.99 11.42 -16.80
C PHE A 26 -9.37 9.95 -16.63
N LYS A 27 -9.15 9.09 -17.63
CA LYS A 27 -9.55 7.66 -17.61
C LYS A 27 -9.07 6.89 -16.39
N ILE A 28 -7.88 7.19 -15.86
CA ILE A 28 -7.33 6.50 -14.69
C ILE A 28 -8.04 6.90 -13.39
N TYR A 29 -8.62 8.10 -13.33
CA TYR A 29 -9.35 8.60 -12.16
C TYR A 29 -10.82 8.19 -12.16
N LEU A 30 -11.39 7.91 -13.33
CA LEU A 30 -12.80 7.51 -13.52
C LEU A 30 -13.22 6.34 -12.61
N PRO A 31 -12.46 5.23 -12.50
CA PRO A 31 -12.78 4.16 -11.55
C PRO A 31 -12.86 4.64 -10.10
N GLY A 32 -11.95 5.52 -9.67
CA GLY A 32 -11.95 6.09 -8.31
C GLY A 32 -13.09 7.08 -8.08
N ILE A 33 -13.50 7.84 -9.09
CA ILE A 33 -14.67 8.73 -9.03
C ILE A 33 -15.96 7.90 -8.94
N ILE A 34 -16.12 6.90 -9.82
CA ILE A 34 -17.27 5.99 -9.81
C ILE A 34 -17.32 5.22 -8.48
N GLY A 35 -16.17 4.77 -7.98
CA GLY A 35 -16.05 4.10 -6.68
C GLY A 35 -16.52 4.99 -5.53
N ARG A 36 -16.11 6.26 -5.50
CA ARG A 36 -16.56 7.25 -4.50
C ARG A 36 -18.06 7.55 -4.59
N LEU A 37 -18.64 7.55 -5.78
CA LEU A 37 -20.08 7.78 -5.98
C LEU A 37 -20.90 6.55 -5.57
N LYS A 38 -20.45 5.34 -5.89
CA LYS A 38 -21.13 4.09 -5.53
C LYS A 38 -20.97 3.74 -4.05
N ASN A 39 -19.80 4.03 -3.49
CA ASN A 39 -19.42 3.74 -2.10
C ASN A 39 -18.93 5.04 -1.43
N PRO A 40 -19.84 5.94 -1.04
CA PRO A 40 -19.46 7.18 -0.38
C PRO A 40 -18.75 6.87 0.95
N ILE A 41 -17.67 7.58 1.21
CA ILE A 41 -16.95 7.50 2.49
C ILE A 41 -17.90 8.05 3.57
N GLY A 42 -18.21 7.24 4.57
CA GLY A 42 -19.03 7.67 5.70
C GLY A 42 -18.37 8.78 6.52
N PRO A 43 -19.14 9.50 7.36
CA PRO A 43 -18.56 10.46 8.31
C PRO A 43 -17.57 9.76 9.23
N ASN A 44 -16.52 10.48 9.65
CA ASN A 44 -15.56 9.97 10.62
C ASN A 44 -16.30 9.56 11.90
N GLN A 45 -16.09 8.32 12.34
CA GLN A 45 -16.61 7.82 13.60
C GLN A 45 -15.47 7.79 14.61
N PRO A 46 -15.55 8.54 15.71
CA PRO A 46 -14.53 8.47 16.74
C PRO A 46 -14.54 7.08 17.37
N VAL A 47 -13.39 6.40 17.34
CA VAL A 47 -13.23 5.11 18.03
C VAL A 47 -13.04 5.41 19.51
N THR A 48 -14.00 5.05 20.34
CA THR A 48 -13.83 5.04 21.79
C THR A 48 -12.97 3.84 22.18
N TRP A 49 -11.67 4.07 22.32
CA TRP A 49 -10.76 3.05 22.81
C TRP A 49 -11.09 2.70 24.26
N ALA A 50 -11.09 1.41 24.59
CA ALA A 50 -11.16 0.99 25.98
C ALA A 50 -9.98 1.60 26.74
N ARG A 51 -10.28 2.41 27.77
CA ARG A 51 -9.24 2.93 28.65
C ARG A 51 -8.69 1.74 29.45
N GLY A 52 -7.40 1.50 29.32
CA GLY A 52 -6.70 0.54 30.18
C GLY A 52 -6.83 0.93 31.66
N PRO A 53 -6.55 0.00 32.59
CA PRO A 53 -6.61 0.29 34.02
C PRO A 53 -5.74 1.51 34.37
N ALA A 54 -6.22 2.33 35.30
CA ALA A 54 -5.56 3.59 35.68
C ALA A 54 -4.15 3.42 36.25
N GLY A 55 -3.83 2.21 36.72
CA GLY A 55 -2.52 1.82 37.19
C GLY A 55 -2.20 0.40 36.76
N ALA A 56 -0.90 0.08 36.70
CA ALA A 56 -0.47 -1.29 36.54
C ALA A 56 -0.90 -2.12 37.77
N PRO A 57 -1.29 -3.39 37.61
CA PRO A 57 -1.54 -4.29 38.74
C PRO A 57 -0.32 -4.37 39.66
N ALA A 58 -0.56 -4.47 40.96
CA ALA A 58 0.51 -4.66 41.95
C ALA A 58 1.12 -6.08 41.83
N GLY A 59 2.42 -6.18 42.13
CA GLY A 59 3.15 -7.45 42.16
C GLY A 59 4.04 -7.71 40.93
N PRO A 60 4.81 -8.82 40.95
CA PRO A 60 5.66 -9.22 39.83
C PRO A 60 4.80 -9.57 38.62
N ARG A 61 5.08 -8.94 37.47
CA ARG A 61 4.39 -9.20 36.21
C ARG A 61 5.39 -9.38 35.08
N PRO A 62 5.04 -10.15 34.03
CA PRO A 62 5.87 -10.20 32.83
C PRO A 62 5.99 -8.80 32.19
N PRO A 63 7.06 -8.55 31.42
CA PRO A 63 7.21 -7.32 30.67
C PRO A 63 6.08 -7.20 29.64
N ASN A 64 5.71 -5.96 29.32
CA ASN A 64 4.85 -5.70 28.18
C ASN A 64 5.69 -5.84 26.91
N ILE A 65 5.19 -6.59 25.93
CA ILE A 65 5.82 -6.72 24.62
C ILE A 65 5.07 -5.84 23.64
N VAL A 66 5.77 -4.86 23.05
CA VAL A 66 5.24 -4.00 22.00
C VAL A 66 5.96 -4.33 20.70
N LEU A 67 5.23 -4.91 19.75
CA LEU A 67 5.73 -5.24 18.42
C LEU A 67 5.30 -4.14 17.43
N ILE A 68 6.26 -3.38 16.93
CA ILE A 68 6.05 -2.33 15.92
C ILE A 68 6.53 -2.87 14.58
N VAL A 69 5.66 -2.84 13.56
CA VAL A 69 5.95 -3.32 12.20
C VAL A 69 5.63 -2.22 11.21
N ALA A 70 6.62 -1.78 10.44
CA ALA A 70 6.44 -0.86 9.32
C ALA A 70 6.20 -1.67 8.02
N ASP A 71 5.31 -1.18 7.16
CA ASP A 71 5.04 -1.79 5.86
C ASP A 71 5.97 -1.19 4.79
N ASP A 72 6.51 -2.04 3.92
CA ASP A 72 7.41 -1.69 2.80
C ASP A 72 8.62 -0.78 3.15
N MET A 73 9.04 -0.76 4.41
CA MET A 73 10.22 0.00 4.84
C MET A 73 11.51 -0.76 4.48
N GLY A 74 12.29 -0.18 3.58
CA GLY A 74 13.58 -0.70 3.16
C GLY A 74 14.64 -0.61 4.26
N ILE A 75 15.66 -1.47 4.18
CA ILE A 75 16.75 -1.49 5.17
C ILE A 75 17.50 -0.16 5.25
N ASN A 76 17.53 0.63 4.17
CA ASN A 76 18.23 1.91 4.15
C ASN A 76 17.33 3.10 4.50
N ASP A 77 16.05 2.90 4.84
CA ASP A 77 15.07 3.99 4.98
C ASP A 77 15.18 4.79 6.29
N THR A 78 15.95 4.30 7.27
CA THR A 78 16.13 4.96 8.57
C THR A 78 17.52 5.55 8.72
N THR A 79 17.67 6.62 9.52
CA THR A 79 19.00 7.20 9.80
C THR A 79 19.92 6.27 10.58
N ALA A 80 19.39 5.25 11.26
CA ALA A 80 20.17 4.24 11.97
C ALA A 80 20.82 3.18 11.06
N THR A 81 20.35 3.02 9.81
CA THR A 81 20.77 1.93 8.91
C THR A 81 21.17 2.40 7.52
N GLY A 82 20.67 3.55 7.06
CA GLY A 82 20.86 4.05 5.71
C GLY A 82 22.07 4.93 5.49
N THR A 83 22.59 4.88 4.28
CA THR A 83 23.43 5.93 3.67
C THR A 83 22.70 6.46 2.41
N GLY A 84 22.92 7.72 2.02
CA GLY A 84 22.32 8.30 0.81
C GLY A 84 21.02 9.11 1.04
N VAL A 85 20.06 9.06 0.10
CA VAL A 85 18.82 9.87 0.12
C VAL A 85 17.95 9.57 1.34
N ALA A 86 17.91 8.32 1.78
CA ALA A 86 17.12 7.91 2.94
C ALA A 86 17.69 8.37 4.28
N GLY A 87 19.01 8.59 4.38
CA GLY A 87 19.63 9.27 5.52
C GLY A 87 19.33 10.77 5.60
N LYS A 88 18.64 11.35 4.61
CA LYS A 88 18.24 12.78 4.63
C LYS A 88 16.98 13.02 5.45
N VAL A 89 16.16 11.99 5.69
CA VAL A 89 14.95 12.11 6.51
C VAL A 89 15.28 11.64 7.92
N ALA A 90 15.34 12.58 8.85
CA ALA A 90 15.67 12.27 10.24
C ALA A 90 14.61 11.36 10.87
N THR A 91 15.02 10.23 11.45
CA THR A 91 14.15 9.32 12.21
C THR A 91 14.51 9.27 13.70
N PRO A 92 14.49 10.42 14.42
CA PRO A 92 15.10 10.52 15.76
C PRO A 92 14.48 9.56 16.79
N HIS A 93 13.19 9.27 16.69
CA HIS A 93 12.53 8.33 17.60
C HIS A 93 12.89 6.87 17.32
N ILE A 94 13.02 6.47 16.05
CA ILE A 94 13.48 5.12 15.69
C ILE A 94 14.95 4.95 16.11
N ASP A 95 15.77 5.97 15.87
CA ASP A 95 17.17 5.99 16.26
C ASP A 95 17.36 5.85 17.77
N SER A 96 16.48 6.47 18.56
CA SER A 96 16.53 6.33 20.02
C SER A 96 16.34 4.87 20.47
N ILE A 97 15.43 4.13 19.81
CA ILE A 97 15.21 2.71 20.09
C ILE A 97 16.45 1.89 19.69
N ALA A 98 17.04 2.19 18.53
CA ALA A 98 18.25 1.50 18.06
C ALA A 98 19.47 1.75 18.97
N LYS A 99 19.63 2.97 19.49
CA LYS A 99 20.73 3.36 20.40
C LYS A 99 20.57 2.80 21.81
N SER A 100 19.34 2.74 22.31
CA SER A 100 19.03 2.23 23.65
C SER A 100 18.79 0.73 23.71
N GLY A 101 18.91 0.02 22.59
CA GLY A 101 18.61 -1.40 22.48
C GLY A 101 19.62 -2.17 21.63
N VAL A 102 19.14 -3.24 21.00
CA VAL A 102 19.92 -4.08 20.10
C VAL A 102 19.42 -3.88 18.68
N ARG A 103 20.35 -3.59 17.77
CA ARG A 103 20.07 -3.49 16.33
C ARG A 103 20.61 -4.73 15.60
N PHE A 104 19.73 -5.39 14.86
CA PHE A 104 20.12 -6.50 14.00
C PHE A 104 20.55 -5.96 12.63
N ALA A 105 21.84 -6.11 12.29
CA ALA A 105 22.34 -5.72 10.97
C ALA A 105 21.86 -6.66 9.85
N ASN A 106 21.54 -7.90 10.20
CA ASN A 106 21.05 -8.95 9.30
C ASN A 106 19.71 -9.47 9.82
N GLY A 107 18.62 -8.82 9.42
CA GLY A 107 17.25 -9.26 9.69
C GLY A 107 16.52 -9.50 8.37
N TYR A 108 16.09 -10.73 8.12
CA TYR A 108 15.42 -11.11 6.88
C TYR A 108 13.93 -11.37 7.13
N ALA A 109 13.08 -10.80 6.29
CA ALA A 109 11.67 -11.20 6.24
C ALA A 109 11.57 -12.64 5.73
N ALA A 110 10.66 -13.43 6.30
CA ALA A 110 10.44 -14.82 5.88
C ALA A 110 9.82 -14.94 4.48
N ASN A 111 9.30 -13.83 3.93
CA ASN A 111 8.79 -13.72 2.56
C ASN A 111 8.90 -12.25 2.11
N ALA A 112 9.04 -12.03 0.80
CA ALA A 112 9.10 -10.71 0.18
C ALA A 112 7.72 -10.06 -0.06
N THR A 113 6.63 -10.66 0.40
CA THR A 113 5.25 -10.16 0.24
C THR A 113 4.54 -9.96 1.57
N CYS A 114 3.61 -9.00 1.60
CA CYS A 114 2.98 -8.50 2.82
C CYS A 114 2.27 -9.58 3.66
N SER A 115 1.28 -10.29 3.10
CA SER A 115 0.50 -11.26 3.88
C SER A 115 1.35 -12.45 4.34
N PRO A 116 2.14 -13.11 3.48
CA PRO A 116 3.00 -14.23 3.89
C PRO A 116 4.06 -13.84 4.93
N SER A 117 4.66 -12.65 4.83
CA SER A 117 5.63 -12.15 5.81
C SER A 117 4.98 -11.98 7.19
N ARG A 118 3.78 -11.37 7.25
CA ARG A 118 3.02 -11.19 8.50
C ARG A 118 2.55 -12.52 9.09
N ALA A 119 2.09 -13.45 8.25
CA ALA A 119 1.67 -14.77 8.72
C ALA A 119 2.83 -15.57 9.31
N ALA A 120 4.03 -15.50 8.70
CA ALA A 120 5.23 -16.11 9.25
C ALA A 120 5.64 -15.49 10.60
N MET A 121 5.53 -14.17 10.74
CA MET A 121 5.80 -13.45 11.99
C MET A 121 4.84 -13.87 13.12
N MET A 122 3.55 -14.03 12.81
CA MET A 122 2.52 -14.42 13.81
C MET A 122 2.63 -15.89 14.24
N THR A 123 3.12 -16.76 13.35
CA THR A 123 3.15 -18.21 13.59
C THR A 123 4.53 -18.73 13.97
N GLY A 124 5.60 -17.96 13.73
CA GLY A 124 6.97 -18.43 13.87
C GLY A 124 7.34 -19.54 12.88
N ARG A 125 6.61 -19.66 11.75
CA ARG A 125 6.78 -20.73 10.77
C ARG A 125 7.07 -20.16 9.39
N TYR A 126 7.91 -20.85 8.62
CA TYR A 126 8.06 -20.55 7.20
C TYR A 126 6.72 -20.69 6.47
N PRO A 127 6.36 -19.76 5.56
CA PRO A 127 5.12 -19.80 4.78
C PRO A 127 4.84 -21.14 4.10
N THR A 128 5.89 -21.79 3.58
CA THR A 128 5.84 -23.10 2.92
C THR A 128 5.43 -24.25 3.84
N ARG A 129 5.54 -24.08 5.17
CA ARG A 129 5.17 -25.11 6.17
C ARG A 129 3.70 -25.07 6.56
N PHE A 130 2.93 -24.11 6.08
CA PHE A 130 1.49 -24.01 6.36
C PHE A 130 0.65 -23.52 5.16
N GLY A 131 1.24 -23.49 3.96
CA GLY A 131 0.52 -23.26 2.71
C GLY A 131 0.10 -21.81 2.45
N PHE A 132 0.75 -20.83 3.10
CA PHE A 132 0.41 -19.41 2.95
C PHE A 132 1.52 -18.63 2.24
N GLU A 133 1.87 -19.06 1.03
CA GLU A 133 3.05 -18.59 0.29
C GLU A 133 2.83 -17.31 -0.52
N PHE A 134 1.57 -16.99 -0.80
CA PHE A 134 1.18 -15.90 -1.69
C PHE A 134 0.15 -14.98 -1.01
N THR A 135 0.20 -13.70 -1.37
CA THR A 135 -0.86 -12.75 -1.00
C THR A 135 -2.16 -13.18 -1.67
N ALA A 136 -3.20 -13.42 -0.86
CA ALA A 136 -4.53 -13.72 -1.36
C ALA A 136 -5.13 -12.48 -2.04
N ALA A 137 -4.93 -12.37 -3.34
CA ALA A 137 -5.49 -11.34 -4.19
C ALA A 137 -6.61 -11.93 -5.05
N PRO A 138 -7.75 -11.22 -5.22
CA PRO A 138 -8.77 -11.61 -6.19
C PRO A 138 -8.16 -11.72 -7.59
N VAL A 139 -8.58 -12.71 -8.38
CA VAL A 139 -8.07 -12.92 -9.75
C VAL A 139 -8.24 -11.66 -10.61
N SER A 140 -9.33 -10.92 -10.43
CA SER A 140 -9.55 -9.63 -11.08
C SER A 140 -8.47 -8.60 -10.74
N PHE A 141 -8.10 -8.48 -9.47
CA PHE A 141 -7.02 -7.59 -9.03
C PHE A 141 -5.67 -8.04 -9.58
N SER A 142 -5.35 -9.33 -9.49
CA SER A 142 -4.10 -9.87 -10.01
C SER A 142 -3.97 -9.64 -11.53
N ARG A 143 -5.07 -9.75 -12.28
CA ARG A 143 -5.11 -9.41 -13.71
C ARG A 143 -4.83 -7.93 -13.95
N GLU A 144 -5.51 -7.03 -13.26
CA GLU A 144 -5.30 -5.58 -13.40
C GLU A 144 -3.85 -5.17 -13.09
N VAL A 145 -3.29 -5.65 -11.97
CA VAL A 145 -1.89 -5.34 -11.60
C VAL A 145 -0.91 -5.94 -12.61
N SER A 146 -1.19 -7.14 -13.13
CA SER A 146 -0.30 -7.77 -14.11
C SER A 146 -0.30 -7.12 -15.49
N HIS A 147 -1.39 -6.43 -15.86
CA HIS A 147 -1.49 -5.70 -17.12
C HIS A 147 -0.88 -4.29 -17.02
N ALA A 148 -0.61 -3.80 -15.81
CA ALA A 148 0.13 -2.56 -15.58
C ALA A 148 1.66 -2.74 -15.59
N ALA A 149 2.16 -3.98 -15.60
CA ALA A 149 3.58 -4.28 -15.65
C ALA A 149 4.04 -4.46 -17.11
N ASP A 150 4.84 -3.52 -17.63
CA ASP A 150 5.50 -3.60 -18.95
C ASP A 150 6.68 -4.59 -18.95
N GLY A 151 6.41 -5.84 -18.56
CA GLY A 151 7.38 -6.94 -18.56
C GLY A 151 7.27 -7.82 -19.81
N PRO A 152 8.36 -8.47 -20.26
CA PRO A 152 8.36 -9.37 -21.42
C PRO A 152 7.54 -10.65 -21.20
N VAL A 153 7.18 -10.97 -19.94
CA VAL A 153 6.41 -12.16 -19.57
C VAL A 153 5.05 -11.71 -19.03
N LYS A 154 3.98 -11.98 -19.77
CA LYS A 154 2.61 -11.75 -19.31
C LYS A 154 2.13 -12.97 -18.53
N PRO A 155 1.59 -12.81 -17.31
CA PRO A 155 1.09 -13.96 -16.56
C PRO A 155 -0.17 -14.54 -17.21
N ILE A 156 -0.25 -15.88 -17.17
CA ILE A 156 -1.38 -16.66 -17.67
C ILE A 156 -2.30 -16.96 -16.49
N PHE A 157 -3.54 -16.48 -16.55
CA PHE A 157 -4.56 -16.79 -15.55
C PHE A 157 -5.45 -17.92 -16.07
N TYR A 158 -5.36 -19.08 -15.43
CA TYR A 158 -6.29 -20.19 -15.68
C TYR A 158 -7.63 -19.86 -15.01
N LYS A 159 -8.73 -20.24 -15.68
CA LYS A 159 -10.08 -20.10 -15.16
C LYS A 159 -10.38 -21.14 -14.08
#